data_AF-G1S6R1-F1
#
_entry.id   AF-G1S6R1-F1
#
_cell.length_a   1.000
_cell.length_b   1.000
_cell.length_c   1.000
_cell.angle_alpha   90.00
_cell.angle_beta   90.00
_cell.angle_gamma   90.00
#
_symmetry.space_group_name_H-M   'P 1'
#
loop_
_entity.id
_entity.type
_entity.pdbx_description
1 polymer ?
#
loop_
_entity_poly.entity_id
_entity_poly.type
_entity_poly.pdbx_seq_one_letter_code
_entity_poly.pdbx_strand_id
1 'polypeptide(L)'
;MAPKKSVSKAGKEFEVKKKKGGKKEPVVAVEPPLAKETKEFYHIQIRDLEDRLARYQRKWDELAVQEKLFRQEFEQLANNKKEIVAFLKRTLNQQVDEITDLNEQLQNLQLAKEMEKDAFEVQLARVRHEFQETKDQLTTENIILLRKEIVQRVNLVTNEFHKMTMNWMSETTRRAIKENNGITLQMARVSQQGMKLLRENEQLKGRQDNLCKQLELLENTQKVMARHKRGHEKIILMLTKKCQEQQQDTKEAEELRLLLSQLEQRSLQLQVDNQALKSQRDQLSLQLEQQQVDLQRLQQELANEQKVRTSLEVALVQATSFLQDILQMHPDEEDSDFDVTFQPWQKEILQQLLVMLGSTVVPRPQKAVCPHQEPQSHGPPKESRPSIQLPRTGSLLPQLSDITPYQPGDLGLIPRQAHIPPNPQDLRLLSYITRVGTFWAHSSPE
;
A
#
# COMPACT_ATOMS: atom_id res chain seq x y z
N MET A 1 18.27 10.80 56.94
CA MET A 1 18.94 11.55 58.02
C MET A 1 19.24 12.96 57.52
N ALA A 2 18.78 13.99 58.23
CA ALA A 2 19.42 15.31 58.23
C ALA A 2 20.75 15.21 59.06
N PRO A 3 21.69 16.20 59.11
CA PRO A 3 21.35 17.60 59.43
C PRO A 3 22.31 18.76 59.02
N LYS A 4 21.75 20.00 59.06
CA LYS A 4 22.30 21.29 59.62
C LYS A 4 23.44 22.02 58.86
N LYS A 5 23.62 23.36 58.90
CA LYS A 5 22.87 24.60 59.30
C LYS A 5 23.88 25.79 59.15
N SER A 6 23.42 26.99 58.80
CA SER A 6 23.66 28.31 59.50
C SER A 6 23.24 29.48 58.57
N VAL A 7 22.22 30.32 58.88
CA VAL A 7 22.11 31.47 59.84
C VAL A 7 22.85 32.70 59.28
N SER A 8 22.38 33.96 59.18
CA SER A 8 21.35 34.85 59.80
C SER A 8 21.21 36.14 58.93
N LYS A 9 20.18 37.01 58.98
CA LYS A 9 19.94 38.11 59.97
C LYS A 9 18.79 38.99 59.38
N ALA A 10 17.58 39.14 59.95
CA ALA A 10 17.07 39.94 61.10
C ALA A 10 16.36 41.28 60.71
N GLY A 11 15.18 41.53 61.33
CA GLY A 11 14.36 42.75 61.32
C GLY A 11 12.85 42.42 61.33
N LYS A 12 12.15 42.15 62.46
CA LYS A 12 11.58 43.04 63.52
C LYS A 12 10.57 44.06 62.95
N GLU A 13 9.34 44.32 63.41
CA GLU A 13 8.38 43.87 64.45
C GLU A 13 7.04 44.58 64.10
N PHE A 14 5.86 44.02 64.43
CA PHE A 14 4.83 44.66 65.28
C PHE A 14 3.58 43.79 65.41
N GLU A 15 3.15 43.70 66.66
CA GLU A 15 2.09 42.91 67.28
C GLU A 15 0.75 43.71 67.19
N VAL A 16 -0.47 43.16 67.25
CA VAL A 16 -1.27 43.00 68.49
C VAL A 16 -2.78 42.76 68.17
N LYS A 17 -3.41 41.86 68.98
CA LYS A 17 -4.82 41.78 69.50
C LYS A 17 -5.96 40.95 68.85
N LYS A 18 -6.24 39.85 69.59
CA LYS A 18 -7.49 39.10 69.92
C LYS A 18 -8.86 39.81 69.88
N LYS A 19 -9.92 39.01 69.58
CA LYS A 19 -11.11 38.63 70.43
C LYS A 19 -12.10 37.81 69.56
N LYS A 20 -12.45 36.54 69.83
CA LYS A 20 -13.29 35.87 70.86
C LYS A 20 -14.82 36.11 70.76
N GLY A 21 -15.54 35.11 70.23
CA GLY A 21 -16.74 34.49 70.86
C GLY A 21 -18.15 34.94 70.41
N GLY A 22 -19.07 33.96 70.28
CA GLY A 22 -20.52 34.18 70.47
C GLY A 22 -21.46 33.29 69.63
N LYS A 23 -22.17 32.35 70.28
CA LYS A 23 -23.32 31.55 69.80
C LYS A 23 -24.64 32.34 69.85
N LYS A 24 -25.63 32.04 68.99
CA LYS A 24 -26.97 31.48 69.32
C LYS A 24 -28.02 31.62 68.18
N GLU A 25 -29.00 30.71 68.28
CA GLU A 25 -30.14 30.27 67.46
C GLU A 25 -31.17 31.31 66.92
N PRO A 26 -32.07 30.88 66.00
CA PRO A 26 -32.93 31.76 65.20
C PRO A 26 -34.29 32.03 65.86
N VAL A 27 -34.86 33.20 65.57
CA VAL A 27 -36.24 33.57 65.92
C VAL A 27 -36.99 33.93 64.64
N VAL A 28 -38.08 33.21 64.39
CA VAL A 28 -39.02 33.41 63.28
C VAL A 28 -39.96 34.57 63.63
N ALA A 29 -40.08 35.57 62.75
CA ALA A 29 -41.09 36.62 62.84
C ALA A 29 -41.80 36.79 61.48
N VAL A 30 -43.12 36.62 61.51
CA VAL A 30 -44.05 36.74 60.39
C VAL A 30 -44.29 38.23 60.09
N GLU A 31 -44.19 38.64 58.82
CA GLU A 31 -44.46 40.02 58.38
C GLU A 31 -45.67 40.16 57.43
N PRO A 32 -46.31 41.35 57.35
CA PRO A 32 -47.58 41.63 56.65
C PRO A 32 -47.43 41.95 55.14
N PRO A 33 -48.53 41.89 54.34
CA PRO A 33 -48.46 41.66 52.88
C PRO A 33 -47.80 42.73 51.99
N LEU A 34 -47.81 44.03 52.35
CA LEU A 34 -47.15 45.07 51.53
C LEU A 34 -45.62 45.17 51.76
N ALA A 35 -45.13 44.73 52.92
CA ALA A 35 -43.70 44.57 53.16
C ALA A 35 -43.13 43.36 52.41
N LYS A 36 -43.99 42.40 52.02
CA LYS A 36 -43.60 41.23 51.23
C LYS A 36 -43.28 41.59 49.79
N GLU A 37 -44.08 42.43 49.14
CA GLU A 37 -43.87 42.83 47.74
C GLU A 37 -42.57 43.65 47.55
N THR A 38 -42.29 44.61 48.46
CA THR A 38 -41.03 45.37 48.46
C THR A 38 -39.83 44.48 48.80
N LYS A 39 -39.96 43.56 49.76
CA LYS A 39 -38.95 42.55 50.04
C LYS A 39 -38.73 41.63 48.83
N GLU A 40 -39.77 41.17 48.17
CA GLU A 40 -39.70 40.30 46.98
C GLU A 40 -38.96 41.01 45.84
N PHE A 41 -39.23 42.30 45.60
CA PHE A 41 -38.47 43.11 44.65
C PHE A 41 -36.96 43.13 44.99
N TYR A 42 -36.59 43.41 46.25
CA TYR A 42 -35.19 43.37 46.66
C TYR A 42 -34.59 41.96 46.62
N HIS A 43 -35.35 40.90 46.88
CA HIS A 43 -34.87 39.52 46.74
C HIS A 43 -34.62 39.15 45.28
N ILE A 44 -35.46 39.61 44.35
CA ILE A 44 -35.25 39.45 42.91
C ILE A 44 -34.01 40.24 42.47
N GLN A 45 -33.83 41.47 42.96
CA GLN A 45 -32.66 42.29 42.67
C GLN A 45 -31.36 41.70 43.24
N ILE A 46 -31.40 41.19 44.47
CA ILE A 46 -30.28 40.48 45.10
C ILE A 46 -29.95 39.24 44.28
N ARG A 47 -30.94 38.45 43.86
CA ARG A 47 -30.73 37.27 43.01
C ARG A 47 -30.11 37.63 41.66
N ASP A 48 -30.58 38.68 41.00
CA ASP A 48 -29.99 39.14 39.73
C ASP A 48 -28.55 39.65 39.93
N LEU A 49 -28.27 40.36 41.02
CA LEU A 49 -26.93 40.81 41.38
C LEU A 49 -26.01 39.63 41.74
N GLU A 50 -26.51 38.64 42.47
CA GLU A 50 -25.80 37.39 42.79
C GLU A 50 -25.50 36.59 41.52
N ASP A 51 -26.48 36.44 40.62
CA ASP A 51 -26.30 35.78 39.33
C ASP A 51 -25.30 36.54 38.45
N ARG A 52 -25.34 37.88 38.48
CA ARG A 52 -24.38 38.73 37.76
C ARG A 52 -22.98 38.62 38.35
N LEU A 53 -22.86 38.56 39.68
CA LEU A 53 -21.60 38.35 40.40
C LEU A 53 -21.04 36.95 40.10
N ALA A 54 -21.88 35.92 40.11
CA ALA A 54 -21.49 34.55 39.72
C ALA A 54 -21.04 34.48 38.25
N ARG A 55 -21.70 35.19 37.34
CA ARG A 55 -21.25 35.31 35.93
C ARG A 55 -19.88 35.99 35.82
N TYR A 56 -19.66 37.08 36.56
CA TYR A 56 -18.36 37.75 36.58
C TYR A 56 -17.28 36.88 37.23
N GLN A 57 -17.61 36.14 38.27
CA GLN A 57 -16.68 35.23 38.94
C GLN A 57 -16.28 34.08 38.02
N ARG A 58 -17.23 33.43 37.33
CA ARG A 58 -16.92 32.41 36.31
C ARG A 58 -16.05 32.96 35.18
N LYS A 59 -16.35 34.17 34.69
CA LYS A 59 -15.52 34.84 33.67
C LYS A 59 -14.12 35.15 34.20
N TRP A 60 -14.00 35.54 35.46
CA TRP A 60 -12.71 35.80 36.08
C TRP A 60 -11.90 34.51 36.26
N ASP A 61 -12.55 33.42 36.70
CA ASP A 61 -11.94 32.10 36.81
C ASP A 61 -11.49 31.58 35.43
N GLU A 62 -12.32 31.75 34.39
CA GLU A 62 -11.99 31.39 33.01
C GLU A 62 -10.79 32.18 32.48
N LEU A 63 -10.79 33.51 32.67
CA LEU A 63 -9.66 34.36 32.30
C LEU A 63 -8.40 34.01 33.10
N ALA A 64 -8.52 33.68 34.38
CA ALA A 64 -7.39 33.27 35.21
C ALA A 64 -6.82 31.90 34.78
N VAL A 65 -7.66 30.98 34.31
CA VAL A 65 -7.20 29.71 33.71
C VAL A 65 -6.52 29.98 32.36
N GLN A 66 -7.10 30.82 31.51
CA GLN A 66 -6.48 31.21 30.23
C GLN A 66 -5.13 31.90 30.43
N GLU A 67 -5.03 32.85 31.37
CA GLU A 67 -3.77 33.52 31.70
C GLU A 67 -2.71 32.51 32.16
N LYS A 68 -3.08 31.55 33.01
CA LYS A 68 -2.17 30.47 33.44
C LYS A 68 -1.72 29.60 32.28
N LEU A 69 -2.61 29.24 31.35
CA LEU A 69 -2.28 28.45 30.16
C LEU A 69 -1.32 29.23 29.25
N PHE A 70 -1.61 30.48 28.92
CA PHE A 70 -0.70 31.32 28.12
C PHE A 70 0.65 31.45 28.80
N ARG A 71 0.68 31.63 30.13
CA ARG A 71 1.93 31.74 30.89
C ARG A 71 2.76 30.45 30.81
N GLN A 72 2.11 29.28 30.88
CA GLN A 72 2.76 27.98 30.68
C GLN A 72 3.29 27.82 29.26
N GLU A 73 2.51 28.20 28.24
CA GLU A 73 2.94 28.17 26.84
C GLU A 73 4.14 29.09 26.58
N PHE A 74 4.13 30.31 27.14
CA PHE A 74 5.25 31.23 27.06
C PHE A 74 6.49 30.70 27.78
N GLU A 75 6.32 30.05 28.93
CA GLU A 75 7.43 29.44 29.67
C GLU A 75 8.01 28.25 28.91
N GLN A 76 7.16 27.39 28.33
CA GLN A 76 7.58 26.32 27.44
C GLN A 76 8.33 26.85 26.22
N LEU A 77 7.80 27.88 25.55
CA LEU A 77 8.47 28.51 24.41
C LEU A 77 9.83 29.11 24.80
N ALA A 78 9.91 29.75 25.97
CA ALA A 78 11.16 30.30 26.48
C ALA A 78 12.18 29.20 26.80
N ASN A 79 11.73 28.07 27.34
CA ASN A 79 12.58 26.91 27.61
C ASN A 79 13.06 26.25 26.31
N ASN A 80 12.15 26.00 25.37
CA ASN A 80 12.50 25.48 24.03
C ASN A 80 13.51 26.39 23.33
N LYS A 81 13.32 27.72 23.38
CA LYS A 81 14.28 28.69 22.84
C LYS A 81 15.64 28.58 23.53
N LYS A 82 15.69 28.45 24.86
CA LYS A 82 16.94 28.27 25.60
C LYS A 82 17.64 26.97 25.21
N GLU A 83 16.90 25.87 25.08
CA GLU A 83 17.43 24.57 24.69
C GLU A 83 18.00 24.60 23.27
N ILE A 84 17.26 25.17 22.31
CA ILE A 84 17.74 25.35 20.93
C ILE A 84 19.00 26.21 20.91
N VAL A 85 19.01 27.34 21.63
CA VAL A 85 20.21 28.20 21.71
C VAL A 85 21.38 27.47 22.36
N ALA A 86 21.14 26.69 23.42
CA ALA A 86 22.18 25.91 24.08
C ALA A 86 22.74 24.82 23.16
N PHE A 87 21.88 24.14 22.41
CA PHE A 87 22.28 23.16 21.41
C PHE A 87 23.12 23.81 20.30
N LEU A 88 22.64 24.89 19.70
CA LEU A 88 23.37 25.61 18.65
C LEU A 88 24.71 26.14 19.15
N LYS A 89 24.78 26.69 20.37
CA LYS A 89 26.05 27.11 21.00
C LYS A 89 27.00 25.95 21.20
N ARG A 90 26.50 24.79 21.66
CA ARG A 90 27.33 23.60 21.86
C ARG A 90 27.90 23.10 20.54
N THR A 91 27.06 22.99 19.51
CA THR A 91 27.48 22.55 18.17
C THR A 91 28.46 23.54 17.53
N LEU A 92 28.22 24.85 17.68
CA LEU A 92 29.13 25.87 17.18
C LEU A 92 30.49 25.79 17.86
N ASN A 93 30.52 25.67 19.19
CA ASN A 93 31.77 25.55 19.93
C ASN A 93 32.53 24.28 19.52
N GLN A 94 31.83 23.16 19.35
CA GLN A 94 32.45 21.92 18.87
C GLN A 94 33.10 22.08 17.49
N GLN A 95 32.44 22.78 16.56
CA GLN A 95 33.02 23.07 15.25
C GLN A 95 34.21 24.04 15.34
N VAL A 96 34.17 25.01 16.25
CA VAL A 96 35.31 25.92 16.48
C VAL A 96 36.51 25.15 17.03
N ASP A 97 36.29 24.27 18.01
CA ASP A 97 37.35 23.45 18.60
C ASP A 97 37.97 22.50 17.54
N GLU A 98 37.13 21.88 16.70
CA GLU A 98 37.60 21.03 15.58
C GLU A 98 38.41 21.83 14.55
N ILE A 99 37.97 23.04 14.21
CA ILE A 99 38.73 23.94 13.31
C ILE A 99 40.07 24.32 13.94
N THR A 100 40.11 24.60 15.24
CA THR A 100 41.37 24.94 15.92
C THR A 100 42.33 23.77 15.94
N ASP A 101 41.86 22.56 16.22
CA ASP A 101 42.68 21.34 16.23
C ASP A 101 43.24 21.04 14.83
N LEU A 102 42.41 21.14 13.79
CA LEU A 102 42.85 20.95 12.40
C LEU A 102 43.85 22.02 11.96
N ASN A 103 43.66 23.26 12.38
CA ASN A 103 44.59 24.34 12.07
C ASN A 103 45.94 24.15 12.78
N GLU A 104 45.95 23.69 14.04
CA GLU A 104 47.18 23.35 14.76
C GLU A 104 47.91 22.18 14.09
N GLN A 105 47.19 21.13 13.68
CA GLN A 105 47.76 20.02 12.93
C GLN A 105 48.38 20.48 11.59
N LEU A 106 47.71 21.37 10.88
CA LEU A 106 48.21 21.94 9.63
C LEU A 106 49.49 22.76 9.85
N GLN A 107 49.53 23.60 10.88
CA GLN A 107 50.73 24.38 11.23
C GLN A 107 51.90 23.47 11.62
N ASN A 108 51.65 22.44 12.42
CA ASN A 108 52.69 21.47 12.81
C ASN A 108 53.24 20.72 11.60
N LEU A 109 52.38 20.33 10.66
CA LEU A 109 52.80 19.65 9.43
C LEU A 109 53.57 20.59 8.49
N GLN A 110 53.18 21.86 8.41
CA GLN A 110 53.94 22.88 7.67
C GLN A 110 55.33 23.08 8.25
N LEU A 111 55.44 23.23 9.58
CA LEU A 111 56.72 23.39 10.26
C LEU A 111 57.61 22.15 10.09
N ALA A 112 57.06 20.95 10.23
CA ALA A 112 57.79 19.71 9.98
C ALA A 112 58.32 19.62 8.54
N LYS A 113 57.49 20.00 7.56
CA LYS A 113 57.88 20.05 6.14
C LYS A 113 58.99 21.06 5.89
N GLU A 114 58.93 22.24 6.51
CA GLU A 114 59.99 23.26 6.40
C GLU A 114 61.30 22.77 7.02
N MET A 115 61.25 22.16 8.20
CA MET A 115 62.43 21.56 8.83
C MET A 115 63.06 20.46 7.98
N GLU A 116 62.25 19.59 7.36
CA GLU A 116 62.74 18.53 6.48
C GLU A 116 63.37 19.12 5.20
N LYS A 117 62.74 20.14 4.62
CA LYS A 117 63.27 20.88 3.46
C LYS A 117 64.64 21.50 3.80
N ASP A 118 64.75 22.19 4.92
CA ASP A 118 66.01 22.82 5.36
C ASP A 118 67.10 21.76 5.61
N ALA A 119 66.74 20.62 6.21
CA ALA A 119 67.65 19.50 6.40
C ALA A 119 68.17 18.93 5.05
N PHE A 120 67.30 18.80 4.04
CA PHE A 120 67.70 18.38 2.70
C PHE A 120 68.55 19.43 1.99
N GLU A 121 68.26 20.72 2.14
CA GLU A 121 69.09 21.80 1.57
C GLU A 121 70.51 21.77 2.15
N VAL A 122 70.64 21.58 3.47
CA VAL A 122 71.94 21.43 4.14
C VAL A 122 72.69 20.19 3.65
N GLN A 123 72.01 19.04 3.52
CA GLN A 123 72.63 17.82 2.98
C GLN A 123 73.10 18.00 1.54
N LEU A 124 72.28 18.65 0.71
CA LEU A 124 72.63 18.92 -0.69
C LEU A 124 73.82 19.88 -0.78
N ALA A 125 73.86 20.93 0.04
CA ALA A 125 75.00 21.85 0.12
C ALA A 125 76.28 21.13 0.54
N ARG A 126 76.18 20.25 1.54
CA ARG A 126 77.31 19.42 2.01
C ARG A 126 77.84 18.51 0.91
N VAL A 127 76.98 17.73 0.25
CA VAL A 127 77.41 16.82 -0.83
C VAL A 127 78.02 17.60 -1.99
N ARG A 128 77.47 18.77 -2.34
CA ARG A 128 78.05 19.64 -3.37
C ARG A 128 79.45 20.13 -2.99
N HIS A 129 79.65 20.51 -1.73
CA HIS A 129 80.95 20.92 -1.22
C HIS A 129 81.96 19.76 -1.25
N GLU A 130 81.60 18.61 -0.70
CA GLU A 130 82.44 17.39 -0.70
C GLU A 130 82.78 16.94 -2.13
N PHE A 131 81.84 17.03 -3.07
CA PHE A 131 82.09 16.74 -4.48
C PHE A 131 83.05 17.75 -5.11
N GLN A 132 82.90 19.03 -4.81
CA GLN A 132 83.79 20.06 -5.34
C GLN A 132 85.21 19.91 -4.78
N GLU A 133 85.37 19.61 -3.49
CA GLU A 133 86.66 19.31 -2.88
C GLU A 133 87.32 18.08 -3.48
N THR A 134 86.58 16.98 -3.64
CA THR A 134 87.13 15.75 -4.26
C THR A 134 87.52 15.98 -5.72
N LYS A 135 86.75 16.78 -6.46
CA LYS A 135 87.12 17.23 -7.81
C LYS A 135 88.42 18.04 -7.79
N ASP A 136 88.56 18.99 -6.86
CA ASP A 136 89.76 19.83 -6.77
C ASP A 136 90.99 19.01 -6.31
N GLN A 137 90.80 18.01 -5.45
CA GLN A 137 91.83 17.04 -5.08
C GLN A 137 92.23 16.17 -6.27
N LEU A 138 91.28 15.57 -6.99
CA LEU A 138 91.57 14.73 -8.14
C LEU A 138 92.22 15.52 -9.28
N THR A 139 91.86 16.79 -9.47
CA THR A 139 92.49 17.65 -10.49
C THR A 139 93.91 18.01 -10.09
N THR A 140 94.18 18.34 -8.83
CA THR A 140 95.54 18.60 -8.35
C THR A 140 96.41 17.35 -8.38
N GLU A 141 95.89 16.20 -7.96
CA GLU A 141 96.56 14.91 -8.10
C GLU A 141 96.81 14.56 -9.57
N ASN A 142 95.83 14.73 -10.45
CA ASN A 142 96.03 14.55 -11.90
C ASN A 142 97.15 15.44 -12.42
N ILE A 143 97.17 16.72 -12.07
CA ILE A 143 98.22 17.64 -12.52
C ILE A 143 99.59 17.17 -12.01
N ILE A 144 99.69 16.74 -10.75
CA ILE A 144 100.94 16.25 -10.18
C ILE A 144 101.36 14.93 -10.84
N LEU A 145 100.43 13.99 -11.03
CA LEU A 145 100.67 12.72 -11.69
C LEU A 145 101.03 12.92 -13.16
N LEU A 146 100.33 13.76 -13.90
CA LEU A 146 100.67 14.14 -15.28
C LEU A 146 102.05 14.79 -15.34
N ARG A 147 102.39 15.72 -14.42
CA ARG A 147 103.74 16.29 -14.37
C ARG A 147 104.80 15.24 -14.09
N LYS A 148 104.58 14.36 -13.10
CA LYS A 148 105.48 13.26 -12.78
C LYS A 148 105.58 12.27 -13.93
N GLU A 149 104.48 11.93 -14.58
CA GLU A 149 104.39 11.02 -15.71
C GLU A 149 105.02 11.65 -16.95
N ILE A 150 104.87 12.94 -17.23
CA ILE A 150 105.58 13.62 -18.32
C ILE A 150 107.08 13.59 -18.05
N VAL A 151 107.52 13.94 -16.84
CA VAL A 151 108.96 13.90 -16.48
C VAL A 151 109.49 12.47 -16.55
N GLN A 152 108.75 11.49 -16.02
CA GLN A 152 109.11 10.09 -16.06
C GLN A 152 109.07 9.53 -17.47
N ARG A 153 108.04 9.81 -18.28
CA ARG A 153 107.94 9.44 -19.69
C ARG A 153 108.98 10.14 -20.53
N VAL A 154 109.41 11.36 -20.23
CA VAL A 154 110.53 12.00 -20.94
C VAL A 154 111.83 11.25 -20.61
N ASN A 155 112.14 11.06 -19.33
CA ASN A 155 113.33 10.31 -18.90
C ASN A 155 113.32 8.84 -19.36
N LEU A 156 112.13 8.23 -19.31
CA LEU A 156 111.86 6.89 -19.78
C LEU A 156 111.89 6.86 -21.31
N VAL A 157 111.35 7.81 -22.06
CA VAL A 157 111.48 7.91 -23.52
C VAL A 157 112.94 8.12 -23.88
N THR A 158 113.75 8.83 -23.10
CA THR A 158 115.19 8.90 -23.34
C THR A 158 115.88 7.53 -23.14
N ASN A 159 115.51 6.80 -22.08
CA ASN A 159 116.09 5.49 -21.75
C ASN A 159 115.48 4.32 -22.54
N GLU A 160 114.21 4.42 -22.92
CA GLU A 160 113.40 3.53 -23.75
C GLU A 160 113.72 3.82 -25.19
N PHE A 161 113.93 5.03 -25.69
CA PHE A 161 114.45 5.17 -27.06
C PHE A 161 115.72 4.33 -27.25
N HIS A 162 116.57 4.23 -26.22
CA HIS A 162 117.66 3.27 -26.22
C HIS A 162 117.21 1.80 -25.99
N LYS A 163 116.31 1.52 -25.03
CA LYS A 163 115.78 0.17 -24.72
C LYS A 163 114.65 -0.33 -25.62
N MET A 164 113.55 0.39 -25.85
CA MET A 164 112.57 0.27 -26.96
C MET A 164 113.23 -0.01 -28.30
N THR A 165 114.32 0.64 -28.71
CA THR A 165 114.98 0.23 -29.97
C THR A 165 115.44 -1.24 -29.95
N MET A 166 115.70 -1.80 -28.77
CA MET A 166 116.05 -3.20 -28.54
C MET A 166 114.85 -4.09 -28.12
N ASN A 167 113.86 -3.56 -27.39
CA ASN A 167 112.70 -4.26 -26.79
C ASN A 167 111.40 -4.13 -27.61
N TRP A 168 111.25 -3.11 -28.44
CA TRP A 168 110.05 -2.85 -29.27
C TRP A 168 109.82 -3.95 -30.29
N MET A 169 110.90 -4.50 -30.84
CA MET A 169 110.83 -5.63 -31.76
C MET A 169 110.32 -6.91 -31.07
N SER A 170 110.61 -7.13 -29.78
CA SER A 170 110.16 -8.33 -29.04
C SER A 170 108.81 -8.14 -28.34
N GLU A 171 108.49 -6.93 -27.92
CA GLU A 171 107.25 -6.60 -27.21
C GLU A 171 106.02 -6.57 -28.13
N THR A 172 106.19 -6.16 -29.39
CA THR A 172 105.10 -6.07 -30.36
C THR A 172 104.48 -7.45 -30.63
N THR A 173 105.30 -8.47 -30.84
CA THR A 173 104.83 -9.86 -31.02
C THR A 173 104.19 -10.42 -29.74
N ARG A 174 104.76 -10.13 -28.57
CA ARG A 174 104.23 -10.56 -27.28
C ARG A 174 102.87 -9.93 -26.96
N ARG A 175 102.69 -8.65 -27.29
CA ARG A 175 101.44 -7.90 -27.12
C ARG A 175 100.34 -8.43 -28.04
N ALA A 176 100.64 -8.64 -29.33
CA ALA A 176 99.68 -9.18 -30.29
C ALA A 176 99.13 -10.55 -29.86
N ILE A 177 99.99 -11.45 -29.35
CA ILE A 177 99.54 -12.76 -28.84
C ILE A 177 98.66 -12.62 -27.60
N LYS A 178 99.04 -11.76 -26.64
CA LYS A 178 98.27 -11.55 -25.40
C LYS A 178 96.90 -10.91 -25.67
N GLU A 179 96.83 -9.96 -26.58
CA GLU A 179 95.59 -9.32 -27.03
C GLU A 179 94.69 -10.31 -27.77
N ASN A 180 95.23 -11.09 -28.71
CA ASN A 180 94.48 -12.15 -29.40
C ASN A 180 93.89 -13.16 -28.40
N ASN A 181 94.69 -13.63 -27.43
CA ASN A 181 94.20 -14.53 -26.38
C ASN A 181 93.12 -13.86 -25.50
N GLY A 182 93.27 -12.58 -25.20
CA GLY A 182 92.27 -11.79 -24.47
C GLY A 182 90.94 -11.69 -25.24
N ILE A 183 91.01 -11.40 -26.54
CA ILE A 183 89.85 -11.35 -27.43
C ILE A 183 89.22 -12.74 -27.55
N THR A 184 89.98 -13.81 -27.74
CA THR A 184 89.46 -15.19 -27.79
C THR A 184 88.72 -15.55 -26.51
N LEU A 185 89.25 -15.19 -25.34
CA LEU A 185 88.58 -15.43 -24.06
C LEU A 185 87.30 -14.61 -23.90
N GLN A 186 87.31 -13.34 -24.33
CA GLN A 186 86.11 -12.50 -24.34
C GLN A 186 85.05 -13.05 -25.31
N MET A 187 85.44 -13.47 -26.51
CA MET A 187 84.56 -14.13 -27.49
C MET A 187 83.95 -15.41 -26.92
N ALA A 188 84.72 -16.23 -26.21
CA ALA A 188 84.20 -17.43 -25.54
C ALA A 188 83.17 -17.08 -24.45
N ARG A 189 83.40 -16.04 -23.66
CA ARG A 189 82.44 -15.56 -22.63
C ARG A 189 81.14 -15.03 -23.26
N VAL A 190 81.25 -14.22 -24.32
CA VAL A 190 80.10 -13.70 -25.05
C VAL A 190 79.29 -14.83 -25.68
N SER A 191 79.95 -15.80 -26.32
CA SER A 191 79.30 -17.00 -26.87
C SER A 191 78.58 -17.81 -25.79
N GLN A 192 79.22 -18.00 -24.63
CA GLN A 192 78.60 -18.70 -23.49
C GLN A 192 77.36 -17.97 -22.97
N GLN A 193 77.39 -16.63 -22.89
CA GLN A 193 76.23 -15.81 -22.53
C GLN A 193 75.13 -15.91 -23.59
N GLY A 194 75.47 -15.84 -24.87
CA GLY A 194 74.53 -16.06 -25.98
C GLY A 194 73.83 -17.41 -25.90
N MET A 195 74.56 -18.49 -25.61
CA MET A 195 73.99 -19.83 -25.41
C MET A 195 73.09 -19.95 -24.18
N LYS A 196 73.30 -19.15 -23.12
CA LYS A 196 72.39 -19.11 -21.96
C LYS A 196 71.08 -18.41 -22.32
N LEU A 197 71.16 -17.25 -22.96
CA LEU A 197 69.99 -16.50 -23.42
C LEU A 197 69.15 -17.28 -24.43
N LEU A 198 69.78 -18.05 -25.33
CA LEU A 198 69.05 -18.93 -26.26
C LEU A 198 68.24 -20.00 -25.51
N ARG A 199 68.84 -20.65 -24.51
CA ARG A 199 68.15 -21.64 -23.68
C ARG A 199 66.99 -21.03 -22.88
N GLU A 200 67.18 -19.84 -22.33
CA GLU A 200 66.12 -19.12 -21.62
C GLU A 200 64.97 -18.74 -22.56
N ASN A 201 65.26 -18.26 -23.77
CA ASN A 201 64.25 -17.97 -24.78
C ASN A 201 63.45 -19.22 -25.18
N GLU A 202 64.13 -20.36 -25.34
CA GLU A 202 63.46 -21.63 -25.65
C GLU A 202 62.52 -22.07 -24.52
N GLN A 203 62.95 -21.93 -23.26
CA GLN A 203 62.10 -22.20 -22.10
C GLN A 203 60.90 -21.25 -22.00
N LEU A 204 61.11 -19.94 -22.25
CA LEU A 204 60.04 -18.95 -22.26
C LEU A 204 59.03 -19.24 -23.37
N LYS A 205 59.50 -19.61 -24.56
CA LYS A 205 58.64 -20.04 -25.67
C LYS A 205 57.81 -21.27 -25.28
N GLY A 206 58.43 -22.28 -24.65
CA GLY A 206 57.70 -23.45 -24.14
C GLY A 206 56.65 -23.09 -23.09
N ARG A 207 56.93 -22.13 -22.19
CA ARG A 207 55.94 -21.61 -21.23
C ARG A 207 54.81 -20.87 -21.92
N GLN A 208 55.11 -20.05 -22.92
CA GLN A 208 54.12 -19.34 -23.72
C GLN A 208 53.20 -20.32 -24.45
N ASP A 209 53.75 -21.35 -25.09
CA ASP A 209 52.98 -22.38 -25.78
C ASP A 209 52.04 -23.14 -24.81
N ASN A 210 52.50 -23.41 -23.59
CA ASN A 210 51.66 -24.02 -22.55
C ASN A 210 50.53 -23.09 -22.11
N LEU A 211 50.80 -21.79 -21.95
CA LEU A 211 49.78 -20.80 -21.60
C LEU A 211 48.74 -20.66 -22.72
N CYS A 212 49.17 -20.64 -23.98
CA CYS A 212 48.27 -20.64 -25.14
C CYS A 212 47.33 -21.85 -25.13
N LYS A 213 47.83 -23.05 -24.85
CA LYS A 213 47.00 -24.26 -24.72
C LYS A 213 45.98 -24.16 -23.58
N GLN A 214 46.38 -23.60 -22.43
CA GLN A 214 45.47 -23.38 -21.30
C GLN A 214 44.36 -22.38 -21.65
N LEU A 215 44.70 -21.29 -22.33
CA LEU A 215 43.73 -20.30 -22.80
C LEU A 215 42.72 -20.92 -23.78
N GLU A 216 43.19 -21.73 -24.73
CA GLU A 216 42.31 -22.43 -25.68
C GLU A 216 41.35 -23.38 -24.97
N LEU A 217 41.83 -24.16 -23.98
CA LEU A 217 40.97 -25.02 -23.17
C LEU A 217 39.90 -24.20 -22.41
N LEU A 218 40.30 -23.11 -21.76
CA LEU A 218 39.36 -22.23 -21.05
C LEU A 218 38.33 -21.62 -21.99
N GLU A 219 38.74 -21.12 -23.15
CA GLU A 219 37.83 -20.57 -24.16
C GLU A 219 36.82 -21.63 -24.65
N ASN A 220 37.29 -22.87 -24.89
CA ASN A 220 36.42 -23.97 -25.27
C ASN A 220 35.40 -24.31 -24.16
N THR A 221 35.82 -24.35 -22.90
CA THR A 221 34.89 -24.55 -21.78
C THR A 221 33.87 -23.42 -21.68
N GLN A 222 34.28 -22.17 -21.88
CA GLN A 222 33.38 -21.02 -21.90
C GLN A 222 32.36 -21.11 -23.03
N LYS A 223 32.78 -21.51 -24.24
CA LYS A 223 31.89 -21.73 -25.38
C LYS A 223 30.84 -22.81 -25.09
N VAL A 224 31.24 -23.93 -24.47
CA VAL A 224 30.31 -24.99 -24.06
C VAL A 224 29.33 -24.48 -23.00
N MET A 225 29.81 -23.77 -21.99
CA MET A 225 28.97 -23.16 -20.94
C MET A 225 27.98 -22.17 -21.52
N ALA A 226 28.38 -21.33 -22.47
CA ALA A 226 27.49 -20.39 -23.15
C ALA A 226 26.39 -21.10 -23.96
N ARG A 227 26.73 -22.20 -24.65
CA ARG A 227 25.75 -23.04 -25.36
C ARG A 227 24.73 -23.63 -24.39
N HIS A 228 25.17 -24.12 -23.23
CA HIS A 228 24.30 -24.68 -22.21
C HIS A 228 23.39 -23.62 -21.58
N LYS A 229 23.95 -22.46 -21.21
CA LYS A 229 23.19 -21.30 -20.71
C LYS A 229 22.05 -20.91 -21.65
N ARG A 230 22.34 -20.80 -22.95
CA ARG A 230 21.32 -20.54 -23.98
C ARG A 230 20.24 -21.64 -24.05
N GLY A 231 20.63 -22.90 -23.83
CA GLY A 231 19.69 -24.02 -23.75
C GLY A 231 18.76 -23.90 -22.55
N HIS A 232 19.30 -23.61 -21.37
CA HIS A 232 18.51 -23.39 -20.16
C HIS A 232 17.56 -22.21 -20.28
N GLU A 233 18.03 -21.09 -20.85
CA GLU A 233 17.20 -19.90 -21.08
C GLU A 233 15.97 -20.23 -21.95
N LYS A 234 16.14 -21.04 -23.01
CA LYS A 234 15.01 -21.53 -23.82
C LYS A 234 14.03 -22.39 -23.02
N ILE A 235 14.55 -23.30 -22.17
CA ILE A 235 13.71 -24.15 -21.32
C ILE A 235 12.93 -23.30 -20.32
N ILE A 236 13.58 -22.32 -19.68
CA ILE A 236 12.93 -21.39 -18.76
C ILE A 236 11.82 -20.62 -19.48
N LEU A 237 12.09 -20.06 -20.66
CA LEU A 237 11.07 -19.38 -21.46
C LEU A 237 9.87 -20.27 -21.80
N MET A 238 10.13 -21.52 -22.20
CA MET A 238 9.07 -22.50 -22.47
C MET A 238 8.25 -22.83 -21.21
N LEU A 239 8.91 -23.05 -20.07
CA LEU A 239 8.24 -23.34 -18.80
C LEU A 239 7.41 -22.14 -18.32
N THR A 240 7.96 -20.93 -18.40
CA THR A 240 7.24 -19.69 -18.07
C THR A 240 5.99 -19.53 -18.93
N LYS A 241 6.09 -19.77 -20.24
CA LYS A 241 4.93 -19.71 -21.14
C LYS A 241 3.88 -20.76 -20.75
N LYS A 242 4.30 -21.99 -20.46
CA LYS A 242 3.39 -23.05 -20.02
C LYS A 242 2.71 -22.72 -18.68
N CYS A 243 3.43 -22.10 -17.74
CA CYS A 243 2.84 -21.63 -16.49
C CYS A 243 1.80 -20.52 -16.73
N GLN A 244 2.04 -19.61 -17.69
CA GLN A 244 1.06 -18.59 -18.06
C GLN A 244 -0.19 -19.20 -18.69
N GLU A 245 -0.02 -20.16 -19.61
CA GLU A 245 -1.14 -20.91 -20.22
C GLU A 245 -1.95 -21.63 -19.14
N GLN A 246 -1.31 -22.36 -18.23
CA GLN A 246 -1.99 -23.01 -17.11
C GLN A 246 -2.71 -22.02 -16.18
N GLN A 247 -2.13 -20.84 -15.96
CA GLN A 247 -2.78 -19.80 -15.15
C GLN A 247 -4.01 -19.22 -15.86
N GLN A 248 -4.03 -19.18 -17.19
CA GLN A 248 -5.19 -18.77 -17.96
C GLN A 248 -6.28 -19.85 -17.92
N ASP A 249 -5.92 -21.12 -18.14
CA ASP A 249 -6.85 -22.25 -18.07
C ASP A 249 -7.52 -22.36 -16.69
N THR A 250 -6.78 -22.09 -15.61
CA THR A 250 -7.33 -22.09 -14.25
C THR A 250 -8.32 -20.96 -14.02
N LYS A 251 -8.08 -19.76 -14.55
CA LYS A 251 -9.05 -18.65 -14.51
C LYS A 251 -10.33 -19.00 -15.27
N GLU A 252 -10.20 -19.55 -16.47
CA GLU A 252 -11.35 -19.96 -17.28
C GLU A 252 -12.16 -21.06 -16.57
N ALA A 253 -11.48 -22.02 -15.94
CA ALA A 253 -12.14 -23.05 -15.13
C ALA A 253 -12.87 -22.47 -13.91
N GLU A 254 -12.32 -21.44 -13.25
CA GLU A 254 -12.98 -20.72 -12.15
C GLU A 254 -14.22 -19.96 -12.63
N GLU A 255 -14.15 -19.27 -13.76
CA GLU A 255 -15.29 -18.60 -14.39
C GLU A 255 -16.41 -19.58 -14.74
N LEU A 256 -16.06 -20.73 -15.34
CA LEU A 256 -17.02 -21.78 -15.65
C LEU A 256 -17.63 -22.39 -14.38
N ARG A 257 -16.86 -22.59 -13.31
CA ARG A 257 -17.38 -23.06 -12.01
C ARG A 257 -18.38 -22.06 -11.42
N LEU A 258 -18.11 -20.76 -11.52
CA LEU A 258 -19.05 -19.74 -11.05
C LEU A 258 -20.35 -19.79 -11.83
N LEU A 259 -20.28 -19.90 -13.16
CA LEU A 259 -21.46 -20.01 -14.02
C LEU A 259 -22.27 -21.28 -13.71
N LEU A 260 -21.61 -22.42 -13.53
CA LEU A 260 -22.26 -23.67 -13.14
C LEU A 260 -22.97 -23.53 -11.80
N SER A 261 -22.32 -22.94 -10.79
CA SER A 261 -22.93 -22.68 -9.48
C SER A 261 -24.18 -21.78 -9.60
N GLN A 262 -24.13 -20.74 -10.43
CA GLN A 262 -25.31 -19.89 -10.69
C GLN A 262 -26.44 -20.65 -11.38
N LEU A 263 -26.12 -21.52 -12.33
CA LEU A 263 -27.12 -22.35 -13.02
C LEU A 263 -27.74 -23.40 -12.08
N GLU A 264 -26.94 -24.02 -11.22
CA GLU A 264 -27.42 -24.94 -10.18
C GLU A 264 -28.37 -24.24 -9.21
N GLN A 265 -28.02 -23.03 -8.75
CA GLN A 265 -28.91 -22.22 -7.92
C GLN A 265 -30.22 -21.88 -8.63
N ARG A 266 -30.18 -21.50 -9.90
CA ARG A 266 -31.40 -21.25 -10.70
C ARG A 266 -32.23 -22.51 -10.89
N SER A 267 -31.59 -23.65 -11.13
CA SER A 267 -32.27 -24.94 -11.26
C SER A 267 -32.98 -25.33 -9.96
N LEU A 268 -32.30 -25.18 -8.82
CA LEU A 268 -32.88 -25.40 -7.49
C LEU A 268 -34.06 -24.44 -7.23
N GLN A 269 -33.91 -23.16 -7.56
CA GLN A 269 -35.00 -22.18 -7.43
C GLN A 269 -36.20 -22.59 -8.28
N LEU A 270 -35.99 -22.92 -9.55
CA LEU A 270 -37.05 -23.40 -10.44
C LEU A 270 -37.70 -24.68 -9.92
N GLN A 271 -36.94 -25.58 -9.29
CA GLN A 271 -37.47 -26.78 -8.68
C GLN A 271 -38.41 -26.46 -7.50
N VAL A 272 -38.02 -25.54 -6.62
CA VAL A 272 -38.85 -25.05 -5.51
C VAL A 272 -40.13 -24.41 -6.05
N ASP A 273 -40.01 -23.52 -7.03
CA ASP A 273 -41.16 -22.85 -7.64
C ASP A 273 -42.11 -23.87 -8.29
N ASN A 274 -41.57 -24.89 -8.99
CA ASN A 274 -42.37 -25.97 -9.55
C ASN A 274 -43.09 -26.80 -8.48
N GLN A 275 -42.44 -27.08 -7.34
CA GLN A 275 -43.11 -27.76 -6.22
C GLN A 275 -44.24 -26.91 -5.64
N ALA A 276 -44.03 -25.60 -5.48
CA ALA A 276 -45.05 -24.67 -5.03
C ALA A 276 -46.24 -24.64 -6.01
N LEU A 277 -46.00 -24.50 -7.31
CA LEU A 277 -47.04 -24.53 -8.33
C LEU A 277 -47.80 -25.86 -8.36
N LYS A 278 -47.11 -27.00 -8.18
CA LYS A 278 -47.77 -28.31 -8.05
C LYS A 278 -48.71 -28.35 -6.85
N SER A 279 -48.27 -27.86 -5.68
CA SER A 279 -49.10 -27.81 -4.48
C SER A 279 -50.34 -26.91 -4.66
N GLN A 280 -50.19 -25.78 -5.36
CA GLN A 280 -51.30 -24.89 -5.70
C GLN A 280 -52.29 -25.57 -6.64
N ARG A 281 -51.79 -26.24 -7.69
CA ARG A 281 -52.63 -27.03 -8.59
C ARG A 281 -53.40 -28.09 -7.82
N ASP A 282 -52.74 -28.83 -6.92
CA ASP A 282 -53.39 -29.88 -6.12
C ASP A 282 -54.47 -29.31 -5.18
N GLN A 283 -54.22 -28.12 -4.62
CA GLN A 283 -55.22 -27.41 -3.83
C GLN A 283 -56.44 -26.99 -4.68
N LEU A 284 -56.22 -26.45 -5.88
CA LEU A 284 -57.29 -26.08 -6.80
C LEU A 284 -58.07 -27.29 -7.31
N SER A 285 -57.40 -28.42 -7.59
CA SER A 285 -58.10 -29.65 -7.98
C SER A 285 -58.97 -30.19 -6.86
N LEU A 286 -58.50 -30.13 -5.60
CA LEU A 286 -59.32 -30.52 -4.45
C LEU A 286 -60.55 -29.60 -4.30
N GLN A 287 -60.39 -28.28 -4.51
CA GLN A 287 -61.51 -27.35 -4.52
C GLN A 287 -62.51 -27.66 -5.64
N LEU A 288 -62.01 -27.99 -6.83
CA LEU A 288 -62.85 -28.38 -7.97
C LEU A 288 -63.63 -29.66 -7.68
N GLU A 289 -62.97 -30.68 -7.13
CA GLU A 289 -63.61 -31.93 -6.71
C GLU A 289 -64.69 -31.69 -5.64
N GLN A 290 -64.41 -30.85 -4.65
CA GLN A 290 -65.40 -30.48 -3.64
C GLN A 290 -66.61 -29.79 -4.27
N GLN A 291 -66.39 -28.83 -5.18
CA GLN A 291 -67.48 -28.21 -5.93
C GLN A 291 -68.25 -29.22 -6.78
N GLN A 292 -67.57 -30.20 -7.39
CA GLN A 292 -68.21 -31.26 -8.15
C GLN A 292 -69.13 -32.12 -7.27
N VAL A 293 -68.68 -32.47 -6.06
CA VAL A 293 -69.47 -33.23 -5.08
C VAL A 293 -70.67 -32.42 -4.61
N ASP A 294 -70.47 -31.14 -4.30
CA ASP A 294 -71.56 -30.24 -3.90
C ASP A 294 -72.58 -30.04 -5.02
N LEU A 295 -72.13 -29.91 -6.27
CA LEU A 295 -73.00 -29.88 -7.45
C LEU A 295 -73.80 -31.18 -7.61
N GLN A 296 -73.16 -32.34 -7.46
CA GLN A 296 -73.85 -33.64 -7.50
C GLN A 296 -74.89 -33.77 -6.39
N ARG A 297 -74.56 -33.33 -5.17
CA ARG A 297 -75.48 -33.30 -4.04
C ARG A 297 -76.69 -32.40 -4.32
N LEU A 298 -76.47 -31.17 -4.78
CA LEU A 298 -77.54 -30.23 -5.14
C LEU A 298 -78.41 -30.78 -6.26
N GLN A 299 -77.81 -31.46 -7.24
CA GLN A 299 -78.55 -32.12 -8.32
C GLN A 299 -79.44 -33.26 -7.80
N GLN A 300 -78.95 -34.04 -6.83
CA GLN A 300 -79.74 -35.08 -6.16
C GLN A 300 -80.86 -34.49 -5.30
N GLU A 301 -80.60 -33.40 -4.57
CA GLU A 301 -81.61 -32.67 -3.79
C GLU A 301 -82.70 -32.09 -4.71
N LEU A 302 -82.33 -31.50 -5.86
CA LEU A 302 -83.26 -31.03 -6.87
C LEU A 302 -84.10 -32.18 -7.45
N ALA A 303 -83.50 -33.32 -7.77
CA ALA A 303 -84.23 -34.49 -8.26
C ALA A 303 -85.21 -35.04 -7.21
N ASN A 304 -84.83 -35.02 -5.93
CA ASN A 304 -85.71 -35.40 -4.84
C ASN A 304 -86.86 -34.39 -4.66
N GLU A 305 -86.59 -33.08 -4.68
CA GLU A 305 -87.65 -32.06 -4.67
C GLU A 305 -88.59 -32.19 -5.87
N GLN A 306 -88.06 -32.47 -7.07
CA GLN A 306 -88.87 -32.74 -8.25
C GLN A 306 -89.77 -33.97 -8.08
N LYS A 307 -89.28 -35.06 -7.47
CA LYS A 307 -90.11 -36.24 -7.15
C LYS A 307 -91.21 -35.92 -6.15
N VAL A 308 -90.90 -35.13 -5.12
CA VAL A 308 -91.91 -34.67 -4.15
C VAL A 308 -92.93 -33.80 -4.86
N ARG A 309 -92.48 -32.88 -5.71
CA ARG A 309 -93.37 -32.02 -6.52
C ARG A 309 -94.25 -32.83 -7.46
N THR A 310 -93.74 -33.82 -8.18
CA THR A 310 -94.59 -34.67 -9.03
C THR A 310 -95.57 -35.49 -8.19
N SER A 311 -95.19 -35.98 -7.02
CA SER A 311 -96.12 -36.67 -6.11
C SER A 311 -97.22 -35.75 -5.59
N LEU A 312 -96.89 -34.49 -5.27
CA LEU A 312 -97.85 -33.46 -4.88
C LEU A 312 -98.73 -33.05 -6.05
N GLU A 313 -98.18 -32.88 -7.25
CA GLU A 313 -98.96 -32.60 -8.46
C GLU A 313 -99.93 -33.76 -8.76
N VAL A 314 -99.51 -35.02 -8.62
CA VAL A 314 -100.40 -36.19 -8.74
C VAL A 314 -101.46 -36.20 -7.64
N ALA A 315 -101.10 -35.94 -6.39
CA ALA A 315 -102.06 -35.88 -5.28
C ALA A 315 -103.06 -34.72 -5.45
N LEU A 316 -102.61 -33.58 -5.97
CA LEU A 316 -103.49 -32.45 -6.31
C LEU A 316 -104.40 -32.81 -7.49
N VAL A 317 -103.88 -33.44 -8.54
CA VAL A 317 -104.70 -33.91 -9.68
C VAL A 317 -105.73 -34.94 -9.22
N GLN A 318 -105.35 -35.88 -8.37
CA GLN A 318 -106.24 -36.85 -7.76
C GLN A 318 -107.27 -36.17 -6.84
N ALA A 319 -106.87 -35.22 -5.99
CA ALA A 319 -107.80 -34.45 -5.18
C ALA A 319 -108.77 -33.64 -6.05
N THR A 320 -108.31 -33.06 -7.16
CA THR A 320 -109.18 -32.36 -8.11
C THR A 320 -110.12 -33.32 -8.83
N SER A 321 -109.68 -34.52 -9.22
CA SER A 321 -110.57 -35.52 -9.82
C SER A 321 -111.59 -36.04 -8.81
N PHE A 322 -111.19 -36.29 -7.56
CA PHE A 322 -112.12 -36.64 -6.48
C PHE A 322 -113.14 -35.52 -6.23
N LEU A 323 -112.74 -34.25 -6.27
CA LEU A 323 -113.66 -33.12 -6.20
C LEU A 323 -114.55 -32.99 -7.45
N GLN A 324 -114.05 -33.38 -8.62
CA GLN A 324 -114.81 -33.40 -9.88
C GLN A 324 -115.84 -34.52 -9.88
N ASP A 325 -115.49 -35.71 -9.39
CA ASP A 325 -116.38 -36.87 -9.22
C ASP A 325 -117.52 -36.55 -8.23
N ILE A 326 -117.22 -35.81 -7.15
CA ILE A 326 -118.21 -35.27 -6.19
C ILE A 326 -119.20 -34.32 -6.88
N LEU A 327 -118.73 -33.52 -7.85
CA LEU A 327 -119.58 -32.59 -8.60
C LEU A 327 -120.35 -33.26 -9.74
N GLN A 328 -119.95 -34.46 -10.18
CA GLN A 328 -120.56 -35.16 -11.33
C GLN A 328 -121.58 -36.24 -10.94
N MET A 329 -121.64 -36.68 -9.68
CA MET A 329 -122.67 -37.59 -9.18
C MET A 329 -123.84 -36.79 -8.59
N HIS A 330 -124.61 -36.15 -9.47
CA HIS A 330 -125.98 -35.73 -9.20
C HIS A 330 -126.92 -36.75 -9.84
N PRO A 331 -127.66 -37.59 -9.09
CA PRO A 331 -128.81 -38.30 -9.63
C PRO A 331 -130.10 -37.55 -9.28
N ASP A 332 -130.97 -37.49 -10.28
CA ASP A 332 -132.29 -36.86 -10.30
C ASP A 332 -133.15 -37.16 -9.05
N GLU A 333 -133.88 -36.12 -8.59
CA GLU A 333 -134.89 -36.24 -7.55
C GLU A 333 -136.21 -36.78 -8.15
N GLU A 334 -136.54 -38.03 -7.84
CA GLU A 334 -137.87 -38.44 -7.36
C GLU A 334 -137.68 -39.69 -6.47
N ASP A 335 -137.42 -39.48 -5.16
CA ASP A 335 -138.22 -40.07 -4.07
C ASP A 335 -137.56 -39.93 -2.69
N SER A 336 -138.39 -39.44 -1.79
CA SER A 336 -138.26 -39.20 -0.36
C SER A 336 -137.73 -40.39 0.46
N ASP A 337 -136.41 -40.53 0.60
CA ASP A 337 -135.74 -40.99 1.83
C ASP A 337 -134.24 -40.58 1.88
N PHE A 338 -133.95 -39.36 1.43
CA PHE A 338 -132.61 -38.87 1.08
C PHE A 338 -131.77 -38.28 2.24
N ASP A 339 -132.27 -38.26 3.48
CA ASP A 339 -131.63 -37.50 4.58
C ASP A 339 -130.81 -38.36 5.57
N VAL A 340 -130.97 -39.69 5.57
CA VAL A 340 -130.32 -40.57 6.57
C VAL A 340 -129.00 -41.18 6.08
N THR A 341 -128.74 -41.20 4.77
CA THR A 341 -127.53 -41.81 4.17
C THR A 341 -126.53 -40.80 3.61
N PHE A 342 -126.94 -39.55 3.39
CA PHE A 342 -126.09 -38.53 2.75
C PHE A 342 -125.07 -37.91 3.73
N GLN A 343 -125.45 -37.69 5.00
CA GLN A 343 -124.54 -37.12 6.01
C GLN A 343 -123.38 -38.03 6.45
N PRO A 344 -123.58 -39.36 6.66
CA PRO A 344 -122.47 -40.28 6.96
C PRO A 344 -121.52 -40.41 5.77
N TRP A 345 -122.07 -40.46 4.55
CA TRP A 345 -121.30 -40.55 3.30
C TRP A 345 -120.44 -39.30 3.05
N GLN A 346 -120.96 -38.10 3.31
CA GLN A 346 -120.18 -36.85 3.23
C GLN A 346 -119.03 -36.80 4.24
N LYS A 347 -119.24 -37.29 5.47
CA LYS A 347 -118.20 -37.34 6.52
C LYS A 347 -117.11 -38.35 6.20
N GLU A 348 -117.48 -39.52 5.68
CA GLU A 348 -116.53 -40.58 5.27
C GLU A 348 -115.63 -40.08 4.12
N ILE A 349 -116.22 -39.38 3.14
CA ILE A 349 -115.51 -38.82 1.99
C ILE A 349 -114.60 -37.67 2.40
N LEU A 350 -115.05 -36.76 3.26
CA LEU A 350 -114.22 -35.70 3.80
C LEU A 350 -113.09 -36.24 4.69
N GLN A 351 -113.31 -37.35 5.41
CA GLN A 351 -112.26 -38.03 6.17
C GLN A 351 -111.27 -38.75 5.25
N GLN A 352 -111.71 -39.40 4.17
CA GLN A 352 -110.80 -40.00 3.18
C GLN A 352 -109.97 -38.94 2.45
N LEU A 353 -110.55 -37.77 2.14
CA LEU A 353 -109.81 -36.64 1.57
C LEU A 353 -108.79 -36.07 2.56
N LEU A 354 -109.15 -35.98 3.85
CA LEU A 354 -108.23 -35.54 4.92
C LEU A 354 -107.10 -36.54 5.17
N VAL A 355 -107.35 -37.85 5.05
CA VAL A 355 -106.32 -38.91 5.20
C VAL A 355 -105.41 -38.98 3.95
N MET A 356 -105.96 -38.77 2.75
CA MET A 356 -105.18 -38.74 1.50
C MET A 356 -104.29 -37.48 1.41
N LEU A 357 -104.82 -36.32 1.82
CA LEU A 357 -104.03 -35.09 1.96
C LEU A 357 -103.09 -35.14 3.18
N GLY A 358 -103.46 -35.82 4.26
CA GLY A 358 -102.63 -35.99 5.47
C GLY A 358 -101.45 -36.95 5.29
N SER A 359 -101.54 -37.91 4.36
CA SER A 359 -100.46 -38.85 4.04
C SER A 359 -99.45 -38.31 3.01
N THR A 360 -99.76 -37.18 2.34
CA THR A 360 -98.87 -36.49 1.40
C THR A 360 -98.16 -35.27 2.01
N VAL A 361 -98.59 -34.83 3.20
CA VAL A 361 -97.88 -33.82 4.00
C VAL A 361 -96.76 -34.50 4.78
N VAL A 362 -95.62 -34.70 4.13
CA VAL A 362 -94.36 -34.86 4.85
C VAL A 362 -94.02 -33.51 5.48
N PRO A 363 -93.83 -33.40 6.81
CA PRO A 363 -93.43 -32.15 7.42
C PRO A 363 -92.04 -31.78 6.88
N ARG A 364 -92.01 -30.66 6.14
CA ARG A 364 -90.79 -30.00 5.69
C ARG A 364 -89.89 -29.72 6.91
N PRO A 365 -88.66 -30.25 7.00
CA PRO A 365 -87.73 -29.83 8.04
C PRO A 365 -87.41 -28.34 7.83
N GLN A 366 -87.68 -27.53 8.85
CA GLN A 366 -87.26 -26.13 8.85
C GLN A 366 -85.73 -26.04 8.83
N LYS A 367 -85.27 -25.16 7.94
CA LYS A 367 -83.89 -24.75 7.63
C LYS A 367 -82.95 -24.72 8.84
N ALA A 368 -81.83 -25.45 8.76
CA ALA A 368 -80.64 -25.14 9.56
C ALA A 368 -79.77 -24.14 8.80
N VAL A 369 -79.58 -22.98 9.43
CA VAL A 369 -78.65 -21.92 9.03
C VAL A 369 -77.22 -22.45 9.17
N CYS A 370 -76.49 -22.53 8.05
CA CYS A 370 -75.03 -22.59 8.09
C CYS A 370 -74.49 -21.16 8.09
N PRO A 371 -73.52 -20.81 8.94
CA PRO A 371 -72.98 -19.46 8.99
C PRO A 371 -72.25 -19.15 7.68
N HIS A 372 -72.70 -18.09 7.03
CA HIS A 372 -72.01 -17.43 5.93
C HIS A 372 -70.73 -16.78 6.49
N GLN A 373 -69.56 -17.33 6.16
CA GLN A 373 -68.30 -16.60 6.29
C GLN A 373 -68.06 -15.82 5.01
N GLU A 374 -68.02 -14.50 5.15
CA GLU A 374 -67.55 -13.56 4.15
C GLU A 374 -66.11 -13.92 3.71
N PRO A 375 -65.79 -13.89 2.40
CA PRO A 375 -64.42 -13.82 1.95
C PRO A 375 -63.97 -12.35 2.04
N GLN A 376 -63.25 -12.00 3.11
CA GLN A 376 -62.50 -10.76 3.15
C GLN A 376 -61.35 -10.80 2.14
N SER A 377 -61.33 -9.78 1.29
CA SER A 377 -60.22 -9.43 0.43
C SER A 377 -59.17 -8.67 1.25
N HIS A 378 -57.93 -9.15 1.26
CA HIS A 378 -56.76 -8.32 1.51
C HIS A 378 -55.62 -8.74 0.58
N GLY A 379 -55.13 -7.78 -0.19
CA GLY A 379 -54.26 -7.95 -1.34
C GLY A 379 -52.79 -8.28 -1.03
N PRO A 380 -51.96 -8.40 -2.08
CA PRO A 380 -50.53 -8.69 -1.93
C PRO A 380 -49.76 -7.44 -1.47
N PRO A 381 -48.70 -7.59 -0.66
CA PRO A 381 -47.80 -6.50 -0.34
C PRO A 381 -46.91 -6.18 -1.53
N LYS A 382 -46.75 -4.88 -1.78
CA LYS A 382 -45.70 -4.33 -2.66
C LYS A 382 -44.35 -4.53 -1.98
N GLU A 383 -43.43 -5.25 -2.64
CA GLU A 383 -42.00 -5.09 -2.41
C GLU A 383 -41.30 -4.75 -3.73
N SER A 384 -40.89 -3.48 -3.81
CA SER A 384 -39.50 -3.09 -4.07
C SER A 384 -38.84 -3.65 -5.34
N ARG A 385 -39.14 -3.04 -6.49
CA ARG A 385 -38.16 -2.91 -7.58
C ARG A 385 -37.14 -1.81 -7.21
N PRO A 386 -35.83 -2.03 -7.36
CA PRO A 386 -34.88 -0.93 -7.35
C PRO A 386 -34.91 -0.24 -8.71
N SER A 387 -35.48 0.96 -8.76
CA SER A 387 -35.27 1.91 -9.86
C SER A 387 -34.28 2.94 -9.36
N ILE A 388 -32.98 2.68 -9.53
CA ILE A 388 -31.96 3.71 -9.42
C ILE A 388 -31.80 4.30 -10.81
N GLN A 389 -32.59 5.32 -11.09
CA GLN A 389 -32.23 6.31 -12.08
C GLN A 389 -31.13 7.19 -11.51
N LEU A 390 -30.07 7.25 -12.29
CA LEU A 390 -29.00 8.23 -12.31
C LEU A 390 -29.51 9.67 -12.06
N PRO A 391 -28.93 10.41 -11.11
CA PRO A 391 -28.85 11.86 -11.21
C PRO A 391 -27.49 12.24 -11.80
N ARG A 392 -27.53 12.93 -12.94
CA ARG A 392 -26.44 13.79 -13.41
C ARG A 392 -26.08 14.76 -12.29
N THR A 393 -24.90 14.60 -11.70
CA THR A 393 -24.24 15.66 -10.95
C THR A 393 -23.42 16.49 -11.94
N GLY A 394 -23.68 17.78 -11.93
CA GLY A 394 -22.96 18.76 -12.73
C GLY A 394 -21.47 18.75 -12.47
N SER A 395 -20.75 19.00 -13.56
CA SER A 395 -19.37 19.45 -13.63
C SER A 395 -19.10 20.58 -12.61
N LEU A 396 -18.26 20.30 -11.62
CA LEU A 396 -17.43 21.29 -10.94
C LEU A 396 -16.11 20.62 -10.55
N LEU A 397 -15.16 20.59 -11.49
CA LEU A 397 -13.76 20.35 -11.20
C LEU A 397 -12.90 21.19 -12.16
N PRO A 398 -12.58 22.44 -11.80
CA PRO A 398 -11.45 23.15 -12.36
C PRO A 398 -10.40 23.28 -11.25
N GLN A 399 -9.53 22.28 -11.08
CA GLN A 399 -8.24 22.39 -10.34
C GLN A 399 -7.55 21.03 -10.18
N LEU A 400 -7.18 20.34 -11.27
CA LEU A 400 -6.15 19.29 -11.24
C LEU A 400 -5.44 19.19 -12.61
N SER A 401 -4.99 20.32 -13.15
CA SER A 401 -4.21 20.36 -14.39
C SER A 401 -2.69 20.48 -14.16
N ASP A 402 -2.22 20.47 -12.91
CA ASP A 402 -0.81 20.71 -12.58
C ASP A 402 -0.08 19.45 -12.12
N ILE A 403 -0.33 18.30 -12.76
CA ILE A 403 0.52 17.10 -12.55
C ILE A 403 1.35 16.91 -13.81
N THR A 404 2.61 17.35 -13.72
CA THR A 404 3.65 17.08 -14.72
C THR A 404 3.90 15.57 -14.76
N PRO A 405 4.08 14.94 -15.94
CA PRO A 405 4.37 13.52 -16.02
C PRO A 405 5.72 13.22 -15.36
N TYR A 406 5.76 12.13 -14.59
CA TYR A 406 6.99 11.60 -13.99
C TYR A 406 8.13 11.53 -15.02
N GLN A 407 9.27 12.14 -14.69
CA GLN A 407 10.53 11.94 -15.40
C GLN A 407 11.39 10.93 -14.62
N PRO A 408 12.12 10.03 -15.29
CA PRO A 408 13.04 9.12 -14.63
C PRO A 408 14.10 9.91 -13.83
N GLY A 409 14.04 9.89 -12.50
CA GLY A 409 14.97 10.62 -11.62
C GLY A 409 14.36 11.32 -10.39
N ASP A 410 13.03 11.43 -10.30
CA ASP A 410 12.35 12.17 -9.22
C ASP A 410 12.25 11.43 -7.87
N LEU A 411 12.74 10.20 -7.78
CA LEU A 411 12.72 9.40 -6.54
C LEU A 411 13.98 9.57 -5.67
N GLY A 412 14.90 10.48 -6.00
CA GLY A 412 16.06 10.80 -5.16
C GLY A 412 17.09 9.67 -4.98
N LEU A 413 16.94 8.56 -5.71
CA LEU A 413 17.84 7.40 -5.64
C LEU A 413 19.02 7.47 -6.62
N ILE A 414 19.07 8.48 -7.49
CA ILE A 414 20.19 8.77 -8.41
C ILE A 414 20.53 10.27 -8.33
N PRO A 415 21.78 10.67 -8.01
CA PRO A 415 22.19 12.08 -8.01
C PRO A 415 22.00 12.71 -9.40
N ARG A 416 21.41 13.90 -9.47
CA ARG A 416 21.34 14.69 -10.71
C ARG A 416 22.78 14.98 -11.17
N GLN A 417 23.12 14.63 -12.41
CA GLN A 417 24.29 15.22 -13.05
C GLN A 417 24.01 16.71 -13.21
N ALA A 418 24.68 17.55 -12.41
CA ALA A 418 24.72 18.97 -12.67
C ALA A 418 25.27 19.15 -14.08
N HIS A 419 24.52 19.81 -14.95
CA HIS A 419 25.00 20.26 -16.23
C HIS A 419 26.07 21.34 -15.94
N ILE A 420 27.31 20.91 -15.74
CA ILE A 420 28.46 21.80 -15.68
C ILE A 420 28.58 22.35 -17.11
N PRO A 421 28.46 23.68 -17.33
CA PRO A 421 28.74 24.23 -18.65
C PRO A 421 30.19 23.85 -19.01
N PRO A 422 30.44 23.31 -20.21
CA PRO A 422 31.78 22.86 -20.57
C PRO A 422 32.76 24.03 -20.47
N ASN A 423 33.88 23.79 -19.81
CA ASN A 423 34.98 24.75 -19.71
C ASN A 423 35.37 25.22 -21.12
N PRO A 424 35.41 26.54 -21.41
CA PRO A 424 35.73 27.05 -22.74
C PRO A 424 37.11 26.64 -23.27
N GLN A 425 37.98 26.08 -22.41
CA GLN A 425 39.31 25.59 -22.80
C GLN A 425 39.26 24.18 -23.44
N ASP A 426 38.30 23.33 -23.06
CA ASP A 426 38.19 21.96 -23.59
C ASP A 426 37.58 21.90 -25.00
N LEU A 427 36.79 22.92 -25.38
CA LEU A 427 36.25 23.07 -26.73
C LEU A 427 37.31 23.55 -27.75
N ARG A 428 38.42 24.14 -27.30
CA ARG A 428 39.52 24.54 -28.19
C ARG A 428 40.28 23.32 -28.74
N LEU A 429 40.41 22.25 -27.95
CA LEU A 429 41.06 21.01 -28.39
C LEU A 429 40.26 20.26 -29.46
N LEU A 430 38.92 20.32 -29.40
CA LEU A 430 38.05 19.71 -30.43
C LEU A 430 37.99 20.54 -31.73
N SER A 431 38.32 21.83 -31.69
CA SER A 431 38.32 22.71 -32.87
C SER A 431 39.49 22.51 -33.83
N TYR A 432 40.54 21.80 -33.41
CA TYR A 432 41.73 21.57 -34.23
C TYR A 432 41.54 20.51 -35.33
N ILE A 433 40.51 19.66 -35.22
CA ILE A 433 40.30 18.52 -36.12
C ILE A 433 39.36 18.88 -37.30
N THR A 434 38.74 20.07 -37.30
CA THR A 434 37.69 20.43 -38.27
C THR A 434 37.95 21.68 -39.10
N ARG A 435 39.17 22.24 -39.11
CA ARG A 435 39.54 23.26 -40.11
C ARG A 435 40.23 22.63 -41.30
N VAL A 436 39.41 22.21 -42.27
CA VAL A 436 39.84 22.00 -43.64
C VAL A 436 39.87 23.36 -44.34
N GLY A 437 41.02 23.73 -44.93
CA GLY A 437 41.11 24.72 -46.00
C GLY A 437 42.08 25.87 -45.76
N THR A 438 43.27 25.81 -46.36
CA THR A 438 43.56 26.53 -47.62
C THR A 438 44.99 26.23 -48.09
N PHE A 439 45.14 26.00 -49.39
CA PHE A 439 46.40 25.87 -50.12
C PHE A 439 47.28 27.11 -49.95
N TRP A 440 48.59 26.92 -49.72
CA TRP A 440 49.64 27.79 -50.28
C TRP A 440 50.82 26.93 -50.72
N ALA A 441 51.28 27.25 -51.93
CA ALA A 441 52.33 26.61 -52.68
C ALA A 441 53.74 26.99 -52.19
N HIS A 442 54.70 26.27 -52.77
CA HIS A 442 56.10 26.63 -53.02
C HIS A 442 57.22 26.11 -52.10
N SER A 443 57.95 25.16 -52.69
CA SER A 443 59.40 25.21 -52.96
C SER A 443 60.36 24.60 -51.93
N SER A 444 61.02 23.52 -52.37
CA SER A 444 62.43 23.21 -52.08
C SER A 444 63.32 24.44 -52.38
N PRO A 445 64.49 24.64 -51.72
CA PRO A 445 65.66 23.73 -51.68
C PRO A 445 66.15 23.54 -50.21
N GLU A 446 67.13 22.73 -49.84
CA GLU A 446 68.36 22.20 -50.44
C GLU A 446 68.78 20.94 -49.64
#